data_AF-A0AAP9WGY8-F1
#
_entry.id   AF-A0AAP9WGY8-F1
#
_cell.length_a   1.000
_cell.length_b   1.000
_cell.length_c   1.000
_cell.angle_alpha   90.00
_cell.angle_beta   90.00
_cell.angle_gamma   90.00
#
_symmetry.space_group_name_H-M   'P 1'
#
loop_
_entity.id
_entity.type
_entity.pdbx_description
1 polymer ?
#
loop_
_entity_poly.entity_id
_entity_poly.type
_entity_poly.pdbx_seq_one_letter_code
_entity_poly.pdbx_strand_id
1 'polypeptide(L)'
;MHNKTLSFLIIAFTLFCKKEIPTLDYDRLKLPPNKTKLDIVELYQILPFEVFYKHDIPLELKELILAREANYNEMGGEQIWGYHTINKANGFLSIRKPDMMGSDYKVEFAVWRKTGDSSIVGINSTYGFQRNSRLNFYEFKSNEWSDVTNQIFPGLQQNEFYKLNPNEKLDPETLQKIKEILYYCELPEKGFTITCTLYGEYMESLQGNQIFDILFDWKNDKFVKRKQKNTYFTETI
;
A
#
# COMPACT_ATOMS: atom_id res chain seq x y z
N MET A 1 -11.28 -38.03 -59.08
CA MET A 1 -10.18 -38.27 -58.13
C MET A 1 -9.98 -36.99 -57.34
N HIS A 2 -10.70 -36.76 -56.24
CA HIS A 2 -10.44 -37.25 -54.88
C HIS A 2 -9.07 -36.85 -54.30
N ASN A 3 -9.16 -35.94 -53.32
CA ASN A 3 -8.28 -35.69 -52.17
C ASN A 3 -6.86 -35.17 -52.39
N LYS A 4 -6.56 -34.00 -51.78
CA LYS A 4 -5.78 -33.94 -50.53
C LYS A 4 -5.85 -32.55 -49.86
N THR A 5 -6.57 -32.53 -48.73
CA THR A 5 -6.13 -32.03 -47.41
C THR A 5 -5.37 -30.69 -47.29
N LEU A 6 -6.04 -29.71 -46.68
CA LEU A 6 -5.50 -28.78 -45.68
C LEU A 6 -6.72 -28.19 -44.93
N SER A 7 -7.33 -28.86 -43.95
CA SER A 7 -6.89 -29.07 -42.56
C SER A 7 -6.33 -27.81 -41.87
N PHE A 8 -7.04 -27.41 -40.81
CA PHE A 8 -6.68 -26.43 -39.78
C PHE A 8 -6.81 -24.94 -40.10
N LEU A 9 -8.05 -24.50 -40.34
CA LEU A 9 -8.55 -23.22 -39.82
C LEU A 9 -9.32 -23.47 -38.51
N ILE A 10 -8.67 -24.15 -37.56
CA ILE A 10 -8.96 -23.90 -36.15
C ILE A 10 -8.25 -22.57 -35.89
N ILE A 11 -8.93 -21.47 -36.20
CA ILE A 11 -8.62 -20.20 -35.56
C ILE A 11 -8.76 -20.52 -34.09
N ALA A 12 -7.61 -20.70 -33.44
CA ALA A 12 -7.50 -20.64 -32.01
C ALA A 12 -8.01 -19.25 -31.63
N PHE A 13 -9.33 -19.16 -31.41
CA PHE A 13 -9.89 -18.31 -30.38
C PHE A 13 -9.28 -18.84 -29.08
N THR A 14 -7.99 -18.56 -28.87
CA THR A 14 -7.51 -18.23 -27.55
C THR A 14 -8.27 -16.97 -27.19
N LEU A 15 -9.51 -17.18 -26.75
CA LEU A 15 -10.18 -16.35 -25.78
C LEU A 15 -9.10 -16.10 -24.73
N PHE A 16 -8.45 -14.95 -24.85
CA PHE A 16 -7.89 -14.27 -23.70
C PHE A 16 -9.11 -14.03 -22.81
N CYS A 17 -9.50 -15.04 -22.04
CA CYS A 17 -10.18 -14.85 -20.78
C CYS A 17 -9.20 -14.03 -19.94
N LYS A 18 -9.12 -12.72 -20.20
CA LYS A 18 -8.70 -11.78 -19.18
C LYS A 18 -9.67 -12.07 -18.06
N LYS A 19 -9.17 -12.66 -16.99
CA LYS A 19 -9.93 -12.84 -15.76
C LYS A 19 -10.49 -11.47 -15.42
N GLU A 20 -11.79 -11.28 -15.60
CA GLU A 20 -12.44 -10.03 -15.27
C GLU A 20 -12.24 -9.82 -13.77
N ILE A 21 -11.72 -8.66 -13.41
CA ILE A 21 -11.58 -8.30 -12.00
C ILE A 21 -13.00 -7.94 -11.55
N PRO A 22 -13.52 -8.59 -10.50
CA PRO A 22 -14.82 -8.22 -9.95
C PRO A 22 -14.84 -6.74 -9.56
N THR A 23 -15.94 -6.07 -9.87
CA THR A 23 -16.19 -4.71 -9.41
C THR A 23 -16.50 -4.70 -7.91
N LEU A 24 -16.10 -3.65 -7.22
CA LEU A 24 -16.30 -3.50 -5.77
C LEU A 24 -17.39 -2.47 -5.45
N ASP A 25 -18.24 -2.78 -4.48
CA ASP A 25 -19.33 -1.91 -4.05
C ASP A 25 -18.87 -0.72 -3.21
N TYR A 26 -19.53 0.42 -3.42
CA TYR A 26 -19.32 1.68 -2.71
C TYR A 26 -20.61 2.52 -2.72
N ASP A 27 -20.66 3.59 -1.92
CA ASP A 27 -21.78 4.53 -1.91
C ASP A 27 -21.80 5.38 -3.19
N ARG A 28 -22.54 4.93 -4.20
CA ARG A 28 -22.68 5.63 -5.49
C ARG A 28 -23.37 6.99 -5.36
N LEU A 29 -24.11 7.25 -4.29
CA LEU A 29 -24.75 8.57 -4.07
C LEU A 29 -23.72 9.66 -3.76
N LYS A 30 -22.51 9.27 -3.34
CA LYS A 30 -21.39 10.17 -3.08
C LYS A 30 -20.54 10.48 -4.31
N LEU A 31 -20.84 9.85 -5.45
CA LEU A 31 -20.11 10.08 -6.70
C LEU A 31 -20.39 11.51 -7.22
N PRO A 32 -19.37 12.39 -7.32
CA PRO A 32 -19.58 13.74 -7.82
C PRO A 32 -20.05 13.72 -9.29
N PRO A 33 -21.16 14.41 -9.64
CA PRO A 33 -21.62 14.46 -11.01
C PRO A 33 -20.66 15.29 -11.88
N ASN A 34 -20.48 14.87 -13.14
CA ASN A 34 -19.83 15.66 -14.18
C ASN A 34 -18.37 16.09 -13.88
N LYS A 35 -17.59 15.22 -13.21
CA LYS A 35 -16.15 15.41 -13.04
C LYS A 35 -15.36 14.36 -13.81
N THR A 36 -14.45 14.82 -14.67
CA THR A 36 -13.49 13.96 -15.40
C THR A 36 -12.38 13.46 -14.48
N LYS A 37 -12.09 14.18 -13.40
CA LYS A 37 -10.99 13.88 -12.47
C LYS A 37 -11.38 14.18 -11.05
N LEU A 38 -11.32 13.15 -10.20
CA LEU A 38 -11.57 13.25 -8.76
C LEU A 38 -10.26 13.58 -8.01
N ASP A 39 -10.37 14.42 -6.98
CA ASP A 39 -9.29 14.61 -6.02
C ASP A 39 -9.24 13.47 -4.98
N ILE A 40 -8.22 13.43 -4.13
CA ILE A 40 -8.05 12.33 -3.15
C ILE A 40 -9.17 12.29 -2.10
N VAL A 41 -9.76 13.44 -1.74
CA VAL A 41 -10.87 13.50 -0.78
C VAL A 41 -12.14 12.95 -1.41
N GLU A 42 -12.40 13.31 -2.67
CA GLU A 42 -13.53 12.78 -3.43
C GLU A 42 -13.38 11.27 -3.64
N LEU A 43 -12.18 10.80 -4.02
CA LEU A 43 -11.89 9.37 -4.16
C LEU A 43 -12.08 8.64 -2.83
N TYR A 44 -11.61 9.20 -1.71
CA TYR A 44 -11.84 8.64 -0.38
C TYR A 44 -13.33 8.49 -0.05
N GLN A 45 -14.14 9.51 -0.37
CA GLN A 45 -15.59 9.49 -0.15
C GLN A 45 -16.31 8.38 -0.92
N ILE A 46 -15.76 7.93 -2.04
CA ILE A 46 -16.30 6.84 -2.84
C ILE A 46 -15.47 5.55 -2.78
N LEU A 47 -14.50 5.42 -1.86
CA LEU A 47 -13.75 4.17 -1.71
C LEU A 47 -14.68 2.97 -1.46
N PRO A 48 -14.34 1.77 -1.98
CA PRO A 48 -15.10 0.56 -1.72
C PRO A 48 -15.27 0.27 -0.23
N PHE A 49 -16.42 -0.28 0.16
CA PHE A 49 -16.67 -0.63 1.57
C PHE A 49 -15.62 -1.60 2.13
N GLU A 50 -15.16 -2.53 1.30
CA GLU A 50 -14.12 -3.50 1.64
C GLU A 50 -12.82 -2.86 2.16
N VAL A 51 -12.46 -1.68 1.64
CA VAL A 51 -11.24 -0.95 2.05
C VAL A 51 -11.28 -0.61 3.54
N PHE A 52 -12.43 -0.19 4.04
CA PHE A 52 -12.59 0.20 5.45
C PHE A 52 -12.38 -1.00 6.38
N TYR A 53 -12.92 -2.17 6.02
CA TYR A 53 -12.69 -3.41 6.75
C TYR A 53 -11.24 -3.90 6.61
N LYS A 54 -10.67 -3.90 5.40
CA LYS A 54 -9.29 -4.33 5.14
C LYS A 54 -8.24 -3.45 5.82
N HIS A 55 -8.53 -2.18 6.06
CA HIS A 55 -7.58 -1.26 6.70
C HIS A 55 -8.06 -0.81 8.09
N ASP A 56 -8.94 -1.57 8.73
CA ASP A 56 -9.40 -1.30 10.11
C ASP A 56 -9.84 0.16 10.33
N ILE A 57 -10.44 0.79 9.32
CA ILE A 57 -10.99 2.15 9.37
C ILE A 57 -12.47 2.03 9.73
N PRO A 58 -12.96 2.70 10.77
CA PRO A 58 -14.39 2.70 11.09
C PRO A 58 -15.19 3.37 9.97
N LEU A 59 -16.05 2.61 9.28
CA LEU A 59 -16.82 3.08 8.13
C LEU A 59 -17.79 4.21 8.54
N GLU A 60 -18.36 4.13 9.73
CA GLU A 60 -19.25 5.12 10.32
C GLU A 60 -18.57 6.47 10.58
N LEU A 61 -17.24 6.48 10.74
CA LEU A 61 -16.45 7.70 10.94
C LEU A 61 -15.90 8.29 9.64
N LYS A 62 -16.17 7.66 8.49
CA LYS A 62 -15.59 8.03 7.19
C LYS A 62 -15.63 9.53 6.92
N GLU A 63 -16.80 10.15 7.05
CA GLU A 63 -16.98 11.59 6.78
C GLU A 63 -16.38 12.44 7.90
N LEU A 64 -16.52 12.02 9.17
CA LEU A 64 -16.02 12.76 10.32
C LEU A 64 -14.50 12.84 10.32
N ILE A 65 -13.81 11.79 9.86
CA ILE A 65 -12.35 11.73 9.72
C ILE A 65 -11.83 12.86 8.84
N LEU A 66 -12.55 13.21 7.77
CA LEU A 66 -12.16 14.30 6.87
C LEU A 66 -12.43 15.69 7.45
N ALA A 67 -13.32 15.79 8.45
CA ALA A 67 -13.77 17.06 9.01
C ALA A 67 -12.93 17.55 10.19
N ARG A 68 -12.04 16.72 10.76
CA ARG A 68 -11.23 17.08 11.94
C ARG A 68 -9.83 16.47 11.91
N GLU A 69 -8.88 17.16 12.52
CA GLU A 69 -7.56 16.62 12.75
C GLU A 69 -7.61 15.43 13.73
N ALA A 70 -6.73 14.46 13.51
CA ALA A 70 -6.51 13.37 14.43
C ALA A 70 -5.98 13.91 15.76
N ASN A 71 -6.54 13.45 16.87
CA ASN A 71 -6.16 13.96 18.20
C ASN A 71 -6.19 12.86 19.27
N TYR A 72 -5.42 13.07 20.33
CA TYR A 72 -5.47 12.30 21.57
C TYR A 72 -5.83 13.22 22.72
N ASN A 73 -6.95 12.93 23.40
CA ASN A 73 -7.35 13.69 24.57
C ASN A 73 -6.70 13.07 25.82
N GLU A 74 -5.56 13.61 26.24
CA GLU A 74 -4.79 13.14 27.40
C GLU A 74 -5.61 13.10 28.70
N MET A 75 -6.54 14.04 28.90
CA MET A 75 -7.36 14.10 30.12
C MET A 75 -8.40 12.99 30.19
N GLY A 76 -8.84 12.46 29.04
CA GLY A 76 -9.88 11.43 28.94
C GLY A 76 -9.41 10.08 28.43
N GLY A 77 -8.14 9.96 28.00
CA GLY A 77 -7.62 8.80 27.30
C GLY A 77 -8.30 8.52 25.95
N GLU A 78 -9.02 9.51 25.40
CA GLU A 78 -9.85 9.31 24.20
C GLU A 78 -9.01 9.47 22.93
N GLN A 79 -8.99 8.41 22.11
CA GLN A 79 -8.32 8.40 20.82
C GLN A 79 -9.30 8.82 19.72
N ILE A 80 -9.04 9.97 19.09
CA ILE A 80 -9.94 10.58 18.12
C ILE A 80 -9.38 10.38 16.71
N TRP A 81 -10.06 9.53 15.95
CA TRP A 81 -9.83 9.38 14.51
C TRP A 81 -10.02 10.71 13.78
N GLY A 82 -9.05 11.06 12.93
CA GLY A 82 -9.09 12.26 12.10
C GLY A 82 -8.03 12.26 10.99
N TYR A 83 -7.99 13.33 10.21
CA TYR A 83 -6.93 13.54 9.23
C TYR A 83 -5.64 14.00 9.91
N HIS A 84 -4.51 13.63 9.32
CA HIS A 84 -3.20 14.19 9.65
C HIS A 84 -2.69 15.09 8.52
N THR A 85 -2.93 14.68 7.27
CA THR A 85 -2.49 15.44 6.09
C THR A 85 -3.52 15.31 4.99
N ILE A 86 -3.92 16.42 4.38
CA ILE A 86 -4.75 16.44 3.17
C ILE A 86 -4.01 17.27 2.11
N ASN A 87 -3.36 16.59 1.16
CA ASN A 87 -2.67 17.23 0.06
C ASN A 87 -3.37 16.90 -1.26
N LYS A 88 -4.40 17.67 -1.59
CA LYS A 88 -5.18 17.49 -2.82
C LYS A 88 -4.36 17.67 -4.10
N ALA A 89 -3.38 18.57 -4.08
CA ALA A 89 -2.54 18.88 -5.23
C ALA A 89 -1.72 17.66 -5.66
N ASN A 90 -1.12 16.97 -4.71
CA ASN A 90 -0.36 15.76 -4.97
C ASN A 90 -1.22 14.48 -4.95
N GLY A 91 -2.47 14.58 -4.50
CA GLY A 91 -3.36 13.43 -4.37
C GLY A 91 -2.97 12.51 -3.23
N PHE A 92 -2.61 13.09 -2.08
CA PHE A 92 -2.22 12.37 -0.87
C PHE A 92 -3.15 12.71 0.29
N LEU A 93 -3.48 11.69 1.09
CA LEU A 93 -4.25 11.80 2.32
C LEU A 93 -3.60 10.89 3.36
N SER A 94 -3.41 11.38 4.57
CA SER A 94 -3.05 10.56 5.73
C SER A 94 -4.10 10.77 6.81
N ILE A 95 -4.62 9.68 7.35
CA ILE A 95 -5.54 9.65 8.50
C ILE A 95 -4.88 8.88 9.63
N ARG A 96 -5.20 9.23 10.87
CA ARG A 96 -4.60 8.57 12.04
C ARG A 96 -5.60 8.39 13.16
N LYS A 97 -5.29 7.41 14.00
CA LYS A 97 -5.82 7.23 15.36
C LYS A 97 -4.62 7.33 16.31
N PRO A 98 -4.36 8.51 16.89
CA PRO A 98 -3.17 8.72 17.71
C PRO A 98 -3.26 7.93 19.03
N ASP A 99 -2.12 7.54 19.58
CA ASP A 99 -2.03 6.86 20.88
C ASP A 99 -0.91 7.45 21.76
N MET A 100 -1.05 7.29 23.08
CA MET A 100 -0.27 7.97 24.12
C MET A 100 1.23 7.56 24.16
N MET A 101 1.61 6.49 23.45
CA MET A 101 2.98 5.98 23.39
C MET A 101 3.53 5.88 21.96
N GLY A 102 3.05 6.73 21.04
CA GLY A 102 3.52 6.75 19.65
C GLY A 102 3.15 5.50 18.85
N SER A 103 2.25 4.67 19.38
CA SER A 103 1.65 3.52 18.69
C SER A 103 0.50 3.96 17.78
N ASP A 104 0.74 5.03 17.01
CA ASP A 104 -0.26 5.61 16.14
C ASP A 104 -0.68 4.61 15.07
N TYR A 105 -2.00 4.41 14.94
CA TYR A 105 -2.52 3.74 13.76
C TYR A 105 -2.60 4.76 12.63
N LYS A 106 -1.83 4.54 11.56
CA LYS A 106 -1.74 5.44 10.40
C LYS A 106 -2.27 4.72 9.16
N VAL A 107 -3.13 5.41 8.40
CA VAL A 107 -3.51 4.99 7.05
C VAL A 107 -3.21 6.10 6.06
N GLU A 108 -2.49 5.77 5.00
CA GLU A 108 -2.11 6.68 3.92
C GLU A 108 -2.82 6.27 2.63
N PHE A 109 -3.16 7.27 1.83
CA PHE A 109 -3.74 7.12 0.51
C PHE A 109 -2.96 7.99 -0.46
N ALA A 110 -2.57 7.44 -1.60
CA ALA A 110 -1.90 8.18 -2.67
C ALA A 110 -2.50 7.83 -4.03
N VAL A 111 -2.58 8.80 -4.93
CA VAL A 111 -3.20 8.62 -6.26
C VAL A 111 -2.15 8.58 -7.37
N TRP A 112 -2.13 7.48 -8.14
CA TRP A 112 -1.44 7.37 -9.42
C TRP A 112 -2.46 7.50 -10.54
N ARG A 113 -2.22 8.42 -11.47
CA ARG A 113 -3.18 8.73 -12.54
C ARG A 113 -2.71 8.12 -13.85
N LYS A 114 -3.60 7.35 -14.49
CA LYS A 114 -3.39 6.80 -15.82
C LYS A 114 -4.04 7.67 -16.88
N THR A 115 -3.70 7.42 -18.13
CA THR A 115 -4.42 8.01 -19.27
C THR A 115 -5.85 7.49 -19.34
N GLY A 116 -6.81 8.33 -19.73
CA GLY A 116 -8.21 7.93 -19.97
C GLY A 116 -9.06 7.82 -18.70
N ASP A 117 -9.04 8.88 -17.86
CA ASP A 117 -9.89 9.06 -16.67
C ASP A 117 -9.87 7.90 -15.66
N SER A 118 -8.71 7.24 -15.54
CA SER A 118 -8.47 6.16 -14.60
C SER A 118 -7.51 6.62 -13.50
N SER A 119 -7.90 6.34 -12.25
CA SER A 119 -7.10 6.66 -11.06
C SER A 119 -6.87 5.40 -10.25
N ILE A 120 -5.61 5.12 -9.91
CA ILE A 120 -5.24 4.12 -8.93
C ILE A 120 -5.07 4.82 -7.59
N VAL A 121 -5.74 4.32 -6.57
CA VAL A 121 -5.50 4.69 -5.18
C VAL A 121 -4.72 3.56 -4.51
N GLY A 122 -3.48 3.86 -4.12
CA GLY A 122 -2.73 3.01 -3.21
C GLY A 122 -3.09 3.36 -1.77
N ILE A 123 -3.20 2.34 -0.94
CA ILE A 123 -3.59 2.44 0.46
C ILE A 123 -2.58 1.67 1.29
N ASN A 124 -2.06 2.32 2.32
CA ASN A 124 -1.11 1.73 3.24
C ASN A 124 -1.63 1.90 4.66
N SER A 125 -1.84 0.81 5.39
CA SER A 125 -2.09 0.89 6.84
C SER A 125 -0.94 0.34 7.65
N THR A 126 -0.54 1.09 8.67
CA THR A 126 0.58 0.78 9.56
C THR A 126 0.11 0.90 11.00
N TYR A 127 0.37 -0.13 11.79
CA TYR A 127 -0.04 -0.20 13.20
C TYR A 127 1.19 -0.33 14.08
N GLY A 128 1.73 0.82 14.52
CA GLY A 128 2.84 0.91 15.47
C GLY A 128 3.88 -0.21 15.33
N PHE A 129 4.33 -0.76 16.45
CA PHE A 129 5.26 -1.91 16.50
C PHE A 129 4.57 -3.28 16.45
N GLN A 130 3.34 -3.36 15.93
CA GLN A 130 2.55 -4.59 16.05
C GLN A 130 2.52 -5.44 14.78
N ARG A 131 2.63 -4.82 13.59
CA ARG A 131 2.55 -5.55 12.32
C ARG A 131 3.19 -4.79 11.18
N ASN A 132 3.63 -5.55 10.18
CA ASN A 132 4.07 -5.01 8.90
C ASN A 132 2.98 -4.16 8.22
N SER A 133 3.41 -3.16 7.45
CA SER A 133 2.51 -2.37 6.62
C SER A 133 1.66 -3.23 5.68
N ARG A 134 0.38 -2.86 5.54
CA ARG A 134 -0.57 -3.50 4.62
C ARG A 134 -0.83 -2.59 3.43
N LEU A 135 -0.34 -3.00 2.26
CA LEU A 135 -0.47 -2.29 1.00
C LEU A 135 -1.53 -2.92 0.09
N ASN A 136 -2.48 -2.11 -0.37
CA ASN A 136 -3.48 -2.48 -1.37
C ASN A 136 -3.65 -1.37 -2.40
N PHE A 137 -4.05 -1.74 -3.62
CA PHE A 137 -4.23 -0.81 -4.72
C PHE A 137 -5.55 -1.06 -5.43
N TYR A 138 -6.30 0.02 -5.63
CA TYR A 138 -7.63 -0.02 -6.23
C TYR A 138 -7.68 0.92 -7.42
N GLU A 139 -8.19 0.47 -8.56
CA GLU A 139 -8.39 1.29 -9.74
C GLU A 139 -9.86 1.73 -9.82
N PHE A 140 -10.07 3.04 -9.91
CA PHE A 140 -11.35 3.65 -10.26
C PHE A 140 -11.35 4.00 -11.74
N LYS A 141 -12.30 3.44 -12.48
CA LYS A 141 -12.45 3.68 -13.91
C LYS A 141 -13.90 3.48 -14.31
N SER A 142 -14.43 4.40 -15.12
CA SER A 142 -15.82 4.32 -15.61
C SER A 142 -16.85 4.14 -14.49
N ASN A 143 -16.65 4.82 -13.36
CA ASN A 143 -17.50 4.73 -12.15
C ASN A 143 -17.49 3.37 -11.44
N GLU A 144 -16.52 2.51 -11.72
CA GLU A 144 -16.35 1.21 -11.07
C GLU A 144 -14.99 1.12 -10.39
N TRP A 145 -14.95 0.39 -9.26
CA TRP A 145 -13.72 0.08 -8.54
C TRP A 145 -13.30 -1.36 -8.79
N SER A 146 -12.00 -1.61 -8.87
CA SER A 146 -11.42 -2.94 -8.97
C SER A 146 -10.15 -3.07 -8.13
N ASP A 147 -9.94 -4.21 -7.46
CA ASP A 147 -8.68 -4.51 -6.75
C ASP A 147 -7.61 -4.93 -7.77
N VAL A 148 -6.63 -4.06 -7.98
CA VAL A 148 -5.53 -4.25 -8.93
C VAL A 148 -4.21 -4.59 -8.24
N THR A 149 -4.22 -4.82 -6.92
CA THR A 149 -3.03 -5.04 -6.08
C THR A 149 -2.08 -6.05 -6.72
N ASN A 150 -2.58 -7.25 -7.02
CA ASN A 150 -1.77 -8.36 -7.56
C ASN A 150 -1.33 -8.17 -9.02
N GLN A 151 -1.84 -7.15 -9.71
CA GLN A 151 -1.48 -6.86 -11.10
C GLN A 151 -0.35 -5.85 -11.20
N ILE A 152 -0.32 -4.90 -10.27
CA ILE A 152 0.60 -3.77 -10.33
C ILE A 152 1.67 -3.80 -9.24
N PHE A 153 1.47 -4.55 -8.15
CA PHE A 153 2.39 -4.60 -7.02
C PHE A 153 3.05 -5.97 -6.91
N PRO A 154 4.40 -6.07 -6.91
CA PRO A 154 5.11 -7.35 -6.93
C PRO A 154 5.18 -8.04 -5.55
N GLY A 155 4.51 -7.52 -4.54
CA GLY A 155 4.59 -8.02 -3.16
C GLY A 155 5.90 -7.68 -2.45
N LEU A 156 5.95 -7.99 -1.15
CA LEU A 156 7.07 -7.68 -0.28
C LEU A 156 7.19 -8.72 0.84
N GLN A 157 8.40 -9.22 1.05
CA GLN A 157 8.76 -10.11 2.15
C GLN A 157 9.87 -9.48 3.00
N GLN A 158 9.81 -9.71 4.30
CA GLN A 158 10.75 -9.14 5.28
C GLN A 158 12.22 -9.56 5.03
N ASN A 159 12.45 -10.80 4.59
CA ASN A 159 13.80 -11.27 4.25
C ASN A 159 14.42 -10.57 3.03
N GLU A 160 13.66 -9.77 2.28
CA GLU A 160 14.20 -8.98 1.17
C GLU A 160 15.04 -7.78 1.64
N PHE A 161 14.82 -7.33 2.88
CA PHE A 161 15.43 -6.14 3.45
C PHE A 161 16.84 -6.35 4.00
N TYR A 162 17.30 -7.59 4.14
CA TYR A 162 18.63 -7.85 4.67
C TYR A 162 19.32 -8.99 3.95
N LYS A 163 20.65 -9.00 4.06
CA LYS A 163 21.48 -10.14 3.67
C LYS A 163 22.39 -10.48 4.84
N LEU A 164 22.20 -11.69 5.37
CA LEU A 164 23.00 -12.18 6.49
C LEU A 164 24.45 -12.36 6.07
N ASN A 165 25.38 -11.99 6.95
CA ASN A 165 26.80 -12.19 6.78
C ASN A 165 27.11 -13.70 6.86
N PRO A 166 27.61 -14.32 5.78
CA PRO A 166 27.85 -15.76 5.78
C PRO A 166 28.97 -16.19 6.74
N ASN A 167 29.83 -15.26 7.18
CA ASN A 167 30.93 -15.55 8.10
C ASN A 167 30.50 -15.49 9.58
N GLU A 168 29.30 -14.99 9.86
CA GLU A 168 28.77 -14.86 11.20
C GLU A 168 27.86 -16.05 11.52
N LYS A 169 28.22 -16.81 12.56
CA LYS A 169 27.37 -17.89 13.06
C LYS A 169 26.33 -17.32 14.00
N LEU A 170 25.13 -17.11 13.48
CA LEU A 170 23.98 -16.69 14.27
C LEU A 170 23.41 -17.90 15.03
N ASP A 171 23.20 -17.73 16.33
CA ASP A 171 22.50 -18.72 17.15
C ASP A 171 20.98 -18.71 16.85
N PRO A 172 20.24 -19.77 17.26
CA PRO A 172 18.81 -19.87 16.99
C PRO A 172 17.95 -18.75 17.60
N GLU A 173 18.36 -18.17 18.74
CA GLU A 173 17.63 -17.09 19.39
C GLU A 173 17.74 -15.81 18.56
N THR A 174 18.95 -15.47 18.09
CA THR A 174 19.18 -14.34 17.19
C THR A 174 18.39 -14.50 15.88
N LEU A 175 18.36 -15.70 15.29
CA LEU A 175 17.55 -15.97 14.11
C LEU A 175 16.05 -15.80 14.36
N GLN A 176 15.57 -16.11 15.57
CA GLN A 176 14.18 -15.90 15.94
C GLN A 176 13.87 -14.41 16.11
N LYS A 177 14.73 -13.65 16.79
CA LYS A 177 14.62 -12.18 16.91
C LYS A 177 14.58 -11.48 15.56
N ILE A 178 15.43 -11.90 14.62
CA ILE A 178 15.44 -11.34 13.25
C ILE A 178 14.08 -11.52 12.56
N LYS A 179 13.38 -12.63 12.78
CA LYS A 179 12.05 -12.88 12.19
C LYS A 179 10.96 -11.99 12.80
N GLU A 180 11.16 -11.49 14.01
CA GLU A 180 10.22 -10.59 14.70
C GLU A 180 10.38 -9.12 14.30
N ILE A 181 11.47 -8.78 13.59
CA ILE A 181 11.66 -7.45 13.00
C ILE A 181 10.53 -7.17 12.00
N LEU A 182 9.98 -5.97 12.03
CA LEU A 182 8.91 -5.56 11.15
C LEU A 182 9.43 -4.67 10.03
N TYR A 183 8.61 -4.42 9.03
CA TYR A 183 8.81 -3.37 8.04
C TYR A 183 7.59 -2.47 7.96
N TYR A 184 7.82 -1.18 7.78
CA TYR A 184 6.78 -0.26 7.39
C TYR A 184 7.07 0.30 6.00
N CYS A 185 6.01 0.71 5.32
CA CYS A 185 6.05 1.40 4.06
C CYS A 185 5.46 2.80 4.23
N GLU A 186 5.82 3.70 3.32
CA GLU A 186 5.27 5.04 3.22
C GLU A 186 4.85 5.30 1.78
N LEU A 187 3.61 5.74 1.61
CA LEU A 187 3.15 6.23 0.32
C LEU A 187 3.69 7.64 0.08
N PRO A 188 4.06 7.99 -1.16
CA PRO A 188 4.64 9.29 -1.44
C PRO A 188 3.58 10.39 -1.34
N GLU A 189 3.78 11.37 -0.44
CA GLU A 189 3.05 12.64 -0.53
C GLU A 189 3.48 13.42 -1.77
N LYS A 190 4.74 13.27 -2.22
CA LYS A 190 5.27 13.85 -3.45
C LYS A 190 6.08 12.82 -4.21
N GLY A 191 5.91 12.82 -5.54
CA GLY A 191 6.54 11.83 -6.41
C GLY A 191 5.70 10.55 -6.50
N PHE A 192 6.33 9.45 -6.94
CA PHE A 192 5.62 8.20 -7.27
C PHE A 192 6.30 6.94 -6.73
N THR A 193 7.24 7.10 -5.81
CA THR A 193 8.00 5.98 -5.23
C THR A 193 7.49 5.69 -3.84
N ILE A 194 7.07 4.44 -3.61
CA ILE A 194 6.78 3.93 -2.26
C ILE A 194 8.12 3.50 -1.66
N THR A 195 8.35 3.88 -0.41
CA THR A 195 9.57 3.49 0.32
C THR A 195 9.17 2.59 1.47
N CYS A 196 9.88 1.49 1.67
CA CYS A 196 9.73 0.62 2.81
C CYS A 196 11.07 0.43 3.51
N THR A 197 11.06 0.37 4.84
CA THR A 197 12.23 0.14 5.69
C THR A 197 11.90 -0.83 6.82
N LEU A 198 12.93 -1.53 7.31
CA LEU A 198 12.81 -2.27 8.57
C LEU A 198 12.69 -1.33 9.76
N TYR A 199 12.00 -1.80 10.78
CA TYR A 199 11.88 -1.17 12.09
C TYR A 199 11.50 -2.23 13.14
N GLY A 200 11.64 -1.90 14.42
CA GLY A 200 11.23 -2.78 15.51
C GLY A 200 12.30 -2.93 16.59
N GLU A 201 11.95 -3.68 17.63
CA GLU A 201 12.76 -3.83 18.85
C GLU A 201 14.07 -4.58 18.64
N TYR A 202 14.18 -5.42 17.60
CA TYR A 202 15.33 -6.32 17.39
C TYR A 202 16.26 -5.91 16.24
N MET A 203 16.27 -4.64 15.86
CA MET A 203 17.11 -4.15 14.76
C MET A 203 18.61 -4.39 15.01
N GLU A 204 19.04 -4.38 16.27
CA GLU A 204 20.41 -4.70 16.70
C GLU A 204 20.82 -6.14 16.37
N SER A 205 19.86 -7.06 16.25
CA SER A 205 20.13 -8.45 15.82
C SER A 205 20.59 -8.53 14.35
N LEU A 206 20.51 -7.44 13.59
CA LEU A 206 21.05 -7.33 12.23
C LEU A 206 22.39 -6.58 12.18
N GLN A 207 23.02 -6.25 13.32
CA GLN A 207 24.34 -5.63 13.33
C GLN A 207 25.36 -6.47 12.54
N GLY A 208 26.24 -5.82 11.76
CA GLY A 208 27.22 -6.51 10.91
C GLY A 208 26.66 -7.09 9.59
N ASN A 209 25.33 -7.05 9.39
CA ASN A 209 24.66 -7.51 8.18
C ASN A 209 24.39 -6.36 7.21
N GLN A 210 24.12 -6.70 5.93
CA GLN A 210 23.70 -5.68 4.96
C GLN A 210 22.21 -5.45 5.09
N ILE A 211 21.80 -4.21 5.36
CA ILE A 211 20.40 -3.79 5.43
C ILE A 211 20.08 -2.94 4.20
N PHE A 212 18.87 -3.08 3.68
CA PHE A 212 18.35 -2.42 2.51
C PHE A 212 16.99 -1.80 2.80
N ASP A 213 16.79 -0.60 2.29
CA ASP A 213 15.45 -0.08 2.04
C ASP A 213 14.94 -0.69 0.72
N ILE A 214 13.64 -0.96 0.66
CA ILE A 214 12.99 -1.48 -0.54
C ILE A 214 12.11 -0.37 -1.10
N LEU A 215 12.39 0.02 -2.35
CA LEU A 215 11.67 1.09 -3.03
C LEU A 215 10.88 0.51 -4.20
N PHE A 216 9.69 1.04 -4.41
CA PHE A 216 8.81 0.65 -5.51
C PHE A 216 8.55 1.87 -6.38
N ASP A 217 9.25 1.94 -7.52
CA ASP A 217 9.07 3.04 -8.46
C ASP A 217 7.92 2.74 -9.41
N TRP A 218 7.04 3.71 -9.63
CA TRP A 218 5.98 3.61 -10.64
C TRP A 218 6.54 3.75 -12.06
N LYS A 219 6.46 2.69 -12.87
CA LYS A 219 6.92 2.66 -14.27
C LYS A 219 6.02 1.77 -15.11
N ASN A 220 5.58 2.27 -16.27
CA ASN A 220 4.74 1.52 -17.22
C ASN A 220 3.51 0.88 -16.54
N ASP A 221 2.77 1.69 -15.78
CA ASP A 221 1.53 1.31 -15.09
C ASP A 221 1.66 0.20 -14.03
N LYS A 222 2.87 -0.01 -13.51
CA LYS A 222 3.13 -0.94 -12.40
C LYS A 222 4.29 -0.49 -11.51
N PHE A 223 4.39 -1.09 -10.34
CA PHE A 223 5.50 -0.88 -9.42
C PHE A 223 6.67 -1.80 -9.76
N VAL A 224 7.85 -1.19 -9.91
CA VAL A 224 9.12 -1.89 -10.08
C VAL A 224 9.90 -1.81 -8.78
N LYS A 225 10.14 -2.98 -8.17
CA LYS A 225 10.88 -3.13 -6.92
C LYS A 225 12.38 -2.93 -7.16
N ARG A 226 13.04 -2.15 -6.30
CA ARG A 226 14.50 -1.99 -6.24
C ARG A 226 14.99 -1.96 -4.80
N LYS A 227 16.22 -2.40 -4.57
CA LYS A 227 16.90 -2.32 -3.27
C LYS A 227 17.79 -1.09 -3.23
N GLN A 228 17.83 -0.42 -2.10
CA GLN A 228 18.76 0.66 -1.81
C GLN A 228 19.46 0.33 -0.51
N LYS A 229 20.81 0.36 -0.49
CA LYS A 229 21.56 0.07 0.73
C LYS A 229 21.20 1.11 1.79
N ASN A 230 20.75 0.66 2.95
CA ASN A 230 20.50 1.52 4.09
C ASN A 230 21.84 1.80 4.77
N THR A 231 22.22 3.08 4.87
CA THR A 231 23.53 3.52 5.37
C THR A 231 23.49 3.92 6.84
N TYR A 232 22.30 4.03 7.44
CA TYR A 232 22.14 4.47 8.83
C TYR A 232 22.59 3.42 9.87
N PHE A 233 22.65 2.14 9.47
CA PHE A 233 23.07 1.03 10.35
C PHE A 233 24.51 0.56 10.11
N THR A 234 25.29 1.26 9.28
CA THR A 234 26.67 0.87 8.93
C THR A 234 27.76 1.64 9.68
N GLU A 235 27.42 2.55 10.59
CA GLU A 235 28.39 3.48 11.23
C GLU A 235 28.49 3.34 12.77
N THR A 236 28.44 2.12 13.29
CA THR A 236 28.95 1.84 14.65
C THR A 236 30.07 0.80 14.54
N ILE A 237 31.28 1.30 14.28
CA ILE A 237 32.56 0.60 14.44
C ILE A 237 33.29 1.25 15.61
#